data_AF-A0A1B2R5C1-F1
#
_entry.id   AF-A0A1B2R5C1-F1
#
_cell.length_a   1.000
_cell.length_b   1.000
_cell.length_c   1.000
_cell.angle_alpha   90.00
_cell.angle_beta   90.00
_cell.angle_gamma   90.00
#
_symmetry.space_group_name_H-M   'P 1'
#
loop_
_entity.id
_entity.type
_entity.pdbx_description
1 polymer ?
#
loop_
_entity_poly.entity_id
_entity_poly.type
_entity_poly.pdbx_seq_one_letter_code
_entity_poly.pdbx_strand_id
1 'polypeptide(L)'
;MASRLSWSPHGDALGIAVLAHRAMARGHALRLTPDGYAGPDTLARAARHAGLPAAAVSGPGAPAAQDERPIALPRIVLYCGAAIGYPYYAYYSHCLWSLGLPYRRATAADIAGGILDHADVLILPGGFATWGLDRIEGQTGVDDAIRAFLARGGAGIGSCGGAYYFSQGRPHWLGLLDAKPRYTHEYLCTGAGLLNVRLADAALRRDLPETMELAYYHGPVYEPGHRRARTGGTFESHIMSTRLFIDNPLEGERFDRVMRDRVAILSSNAHEGRVVGFSPHPEMGEFLRKAMALDGYVRKYLPIRGRKTMEETLRFYAREDCLSFRLVLNAALMLGAFDVRGDRGAVDLGRQHQESAALRSGGTAAPAPACSPDENLRRAEQSWHVAANALAGRLDNEEPALSELMGGMLHTLADEWKELLLAPELRDGDDEALSAELCLVMDDAILALQGAPRRAVEMLVLLELPVRLLAAAVRIARFDRVIKESM
;
A
#
# COMPACT_ATOMS: atom_id res chain seq x y z
N MET A 1 1.43 8.25 -23.11
CA MET A 1 0.17 7.48 -23.19
C MET A 1 0.09 6.63 -21.94
N ALA A 2 -0.74 7.01 -20.97
CA ALA A 2 -1.02 6.15 -19.83
C ALA A 2 -1.65 4.85 -20.36
N SER A 3 -1.17 3.69 -19.91
CA SER A 3 -1.85 2.43 -20.23
C SER A 3 -3.28 2.53 -19.74
N ARG A 4 -4.24 2.50 -20.67
CA ARG A 4 -5.67 2.35 -20.37
C ARG A 4 -5.95 0.90 -19.97
N LEU A 5 -5.23 0.40 -18.96
CA LEU A 5 -5.60 -0.87 -18.33
C LEU A 5 -6.85 -0.55 -17.55
N SER A 6 -7.99 -0.70 -18.20
CA SER A 6 -9.24 -0.49 -17.51
C SER A 6 -9.43 -1.58 -16.46
N TRP A 7 -9.78 -1.11 -15.27
CA TRP A 7 -10.21 -1.85 -14.08
C TRP A 7 -11.61 -2.44 -14.24
N SER A 8 -12.28 -2.26 -15.37
CA SER A 8 -13.57 -2.91 -15.61
C SER A 8 -13.86 -2.96 -17.11
N PRO A 9 -14.88 -3.72 -17.54
CA PRO A 9 -15.37 -3.65 -18.92
C PRO A 9 -15.79 -2.23 -19.36
N HIS A 10 -16.00 -1.30 -18.42
CA HIS A 10 -16.56 0.04 -18.67
C HIS A 10 -15.53 1.17 -18.70
N GLY A 11 -14.24 0.87 -18.69
CA GLY A 11 -13.22 1.92 -18.67
C GLY A 11 -12.88 2.39 -17.26
N ASP A 12 -13.39 1.75 -16.19
CA ASP A 12 -13.03 2.11 -14.81
C ASP A 12 -11.51 2.14 -14.67
N ALA A 13 -11.00 3.08 -13.91
CA ALA A 13 -9.60 3.29 -13.63
C ALA A 13 -9.49 3.65 -12.16
N LEU A 14 -8.31 3.47 -11.55
CA LEU A 14 -8.07 3.86 -10.16
C LEU A 14 -8.68 5.21 -9.78
N GLY A 15 -8.63 6.18 -10.71
CA GLY A 15 -9.18 7.52 -10.52
C GLY A 15 -10.67 7.59 -10.13
N ILE A 16 -11.55 6.71 -10.65
CA ILE A 16 -12.97 6.73 -10.25
C ILE A 16 -13.15 6.20 -8.83
N ALA A 17 -12.42 5.14 -8.45
CA ALA A 17 -12.42 4.64 -7.08
C ALA A 17 -11.93 5.73 -6.10
N VAL A 18 -10.84 6.43 -6.44
CA VAL A 18 -10.33 7.55 -5.64
C VAL A 18 -11.39 8.65 -5.53
N LEU A 19 -11.97 9.08 -6.65
CA LEU A 19 -13.00 10.12 -6.67
C LEU A 19 -14.21 9.72 -5.80
N ALA A 20 -14.66 8.47 -5.90
CA ALA A 20 -15.75 7.94 -5.08
C ALA A 20 -15.39 7.94 -3.59
N HIS A 21 -14.20 7.48 -3.23
CA HIS A 21 -13.73 7.47 -1.84
C HIS A 21 -13.61 8.90 -1.29
N ARG A 22 -13.11 9.84 -2.09
CA ARG A 22 -13.05 11.26 -1.70
C ARG A 22 -14.43 11.90 -1.58
N ALA A 23 -15.38 11.55 -2.45
CA ALA A 23 -16.76 12.01 -2.31
C ALA A 23 -17.39 11.50 -1.00
N MET A 24 -17.14 10.24 -0.62
CA MET A 24 -17.56 9.74 0.69
C MET A 24 -16.87 10.49 1.84
N ALA A 25 -15.59 10.86 1.70
CA ALA A 25 -14.87 11.63 2.73
C ALA A 25 -15.50 13.01 2.96
N ARG A 26 -16.12 13.57 1.91
CA ARG A 26 -16.88 14.83 1.95
C ARG A 26 -18.36 14.64 2.32
N GLY A 27 -18.75 13.44 2.77
CA GLY A 27 -20.09 13.16 3.29
C GLY A 27 -21.13 12.74 2.26
N HIS A 28 -20.72 12.40 1.03
CA HIS A 28 -21.65 11.95 0.00
C HIS A 28 -21.94 10.46 0.13
N ALA A 29 -23.24 10.12 0.12
CA ALA A 29 -23.67 8.73 0.14
C ALA A 29 -23.42 8.07 -1.20
N LEU A 30 -22.68 6.97 -1.20
CA LEU A 30 -22.40 6.16 -2.38
C LEU A 30 -22.87 4.72 -2.21
N ARG A 31 -23.07 4.07 -3.34
CA ARG A 31 -23.38 2.65 -3.45
C ARG A 31 -22.33 1.99 -4.35
N LEU A 32 -21.95 0.77 -3.99
CA LEU A 32 -21.10 -0.07 -4.83
C LEU A 32 -22.01 -0.88 -5.75
N THR A 33 -21.70 -0.90 -7.04
CA THR A 33 -22.39 -1.72 -8.04
C THR A 33 -21.46 -2.84 -8.54
N PRO A 34 -21.94 -3.82 -9.32
CA PRO A 34 -21.06 -4.77 -10.03
C PRO A 34 -20.01 -4.09 -10.90
N ASP A 35 -20.37 -2.96 -11.51
CA ASP A 35 -19.59 -2.30 -12.56
C ASP A 35 -18.81 -1.06 -12.09
N GLY A 36 -18.92 -0.69 -10.80
CA GLY A 36 -18.23 0.47 -10.24
C GLY A 36 -19.01 1.09 -9.08
N TYR A 37 -19.32 2.37 -9.20
CA TYR A 37 -19.96 3.17 -8.16
C TYR A 37 -21.23 3.84 -8.66
N ALA A 38 -22.20 3.99 -7.77
CA ALA A 38 -23.40 4.77 -8.00
C ALA A 38 -23.51 5.83 -6.90
N GLY A 39 -23.98 7.03 -7.29
CA GLY A 39 -23.95 8.19 -6.41
C GLY A 39 -24.79 9.34 -6.93
N PRO A 40 -24.70 10.52 -6.29
CA PRO A 40 -25.34 11.73 -6.79
C PRO A 40 -24.82 12.10 -8.18
N ASP A 41 -25.63 12.82 -8.97
CA ASP A 41 -25.25 13.32 -10.31
C ASP A 41 -23.94 14.12 -10.30
N THR A 42 -23.63 14.71 -9.16
CA THR A 42 -22.40 15.45 -8.90
C THR A 42 -21.16 14.59 -9.04
N LEU A 43 -21.19 13.30 -8.71
CA LEU A 43 -20.06 12.40 -8.86
C LEU A 43 -19.74 12.18 -10.35
N ALA A 44 -20.76 12.03 -11.19
CA ALA A 44 -20.58 11.91 -12.64
C ALA A 44 -20.07 13.23 -13.26
N ARG A 45 -20.52 14.39 -12.75
CA ARG A 45 -19.98 15.70 -13.13
C ARG A 45 -18.51 15.85 -12.73
N ALA A 46 -18.17 15.51 -11.49
CA ALA A 46 -16.81 15.54 -10.97
C ALA A 46 -15.89 14.60 -11.78
N ALA A 47 -16.36 13.41 -12.15
CA ALA A 47 -15.64 12.50 -13.02
C ALA A 47 -15.33 13.15 -14.39
N ARG A 48 -16.33 13.76 -15.04
CA ARG A 48 -16.13 14.48 -16.31
C ARG A 48 -15.16 15.66 -16.17
N HIS A 49 -15.29 16.46 -15.10
CA HIS A 49 -14.40 17.58 -14.83
C HIS A 49 -12.95 17.08 -14.67
N ALA A 50 -12.76 15.97 -13.98
CA ALA A 50 -11.46 15.34 -13.79
C ALA A 50 -10.93 14.57 -15.01
N GLY A 51 -11.64 14.57 -16.14
CA GLY A 51 -11.26 13.81 -17.34
C GLY A 51 -11.35 12.29 -17.17
N LEU A 52 -12.11 11.82 -16.19
CA LEU A 52 -12.35 10.40 -15.91
C LEU A 52 -13.56 9.87 -16.70
N PRO A 53 -13.60 8.56 -17.01
CA PRO A 53 -14.70 7.95 -17.75
C PRO A 53 -15.97 7.90 -16.89
N ALA A 54 -16.82 8.91 -17.01
CA ALA A 54 -18.05 9.04 -16.23
C ALA A 54 -19.08 7.91 -16.46
N ALA A 55 -18.88 7.06 -17.47
CA ALA A 55 -19.68 5.84 -17.67
C ALA A 55 -19.57 4.86 -16.50
N ALA A 56 -18.49 4.94 -15.70
CA ALA A 56 -18.31 4.15 -14.48
C ALA A 56 -19.12 4.69 -13.27
N VAL A 57 -19.88 5.79 -13.45
CA VAL A 57 -20.74 6.38 -12.42
C VAL A 57 -22.20 6.35 -12.87
N SER A 58 -23.00 5.50 -12.22
CA SER A 58 -24.44 5.48 -12.45
C SER A 58 -25.12 6.66 -11.75
N GLY A 59 -25.99 7.37 -12.48
CA GLY A 59 -26.78 8.48 -11.94
C GLY A 59 -27.88 8.02 -10.95
N PRO A 60 -28.47 8.95 -10.19
CA PRO A 60 -29.42 8.66 -9.12
C PRO A 60 -30.75 8.05 -9.60
N GLY A 61 -31.07 8.18 -10.89
CA GLY A 61 -32.26 7.58 -11.52
C GLY A 61 -32.00 6.27 -12.26
N ALA A 62 -30.76 5.76 -12.26
CA ALA A 62 -30.49 4.45 -12.84
C ALA A 62 -31.19 3.37 -11.99
N PRO A 63 -31.87 2.39 -12.62
CA PRO A 63 -32.47 1.29 -11.87
C PRO A 63 -31.38 0.59 -11.06
N ALA A 64 -31.64 0.39 -9.76
CA ALA A 64 -30.69 -0.23 -8.87
C ALA A 64 -30.34 -1.63 -9.38
N ALA A 65 -29.05 -1.90 -9.57
CA ALA A 65 -28.60 -3.24 -9.92
C ALA A 65 -28.93 -4.20 -8.76
N GLN A 66 -29.19 -5.47 -9.06
CA GLN A 66 -29.55 -6.47 -8.04
C GLN A 66 -28.53 -6.61 -6.90
N ASP A 67 -27.25 -6.35 -7.19
CA ASP A 67 -26.14 -6.44 -6.22
C ASP A 67 -25.64 -5.05 -5.76
N GLU A 68 -26.42 -4.00 -5.98
CA GLU A 68 -26.09 -2.66 -5.51
C GLU A 68 -26.23 -2.58 -3.98
N ARG A 69 -25.18 -2.08 -3.30
CA ARG A 69 -25.20 -1.95 -1.84
C ARG A 69 -24.63 -0.61 -1.37
N PRO A 70 -25.21 0.01 -0.31
CA PRO A 70 -24.63 1.22 0.28
C PRO A 70 -23.25 0.92 0.89
N ILE A 71 -22.33 1.85 0.74
CA ILE A 71 -20.98 1.77 1.29
C ILE A 71 -20.64 3.01 2.10
N ALA A 72 -19.63 2.88 2.96
CA ALA A 72 -19.00 3.98 3.65
C ALA A 72 -17.49 3.82 3.67
N LEU A 73 -16.79 4.94 3.89
CA LEU A 73 -15.35 4.90 4.09
C LEU A 73 -14.98 4.08 5.34
N PRO A 74 -14.04 3.13 5.23
CA PRO A 74 -13.51 2.44 6.39
C PRO A 74 -12.64 3.36 7.23
N ARG A 75 -12.72 3.23 8.56
CA ARG A 75 -11.74 3.82 9.48
C ARG A 75 -10.53 2.90 9.55
N ILE A 76 -9.49 3.24 8.80
CA ILE A 76 -8.29 2.41 8.68
C ILE A 76 -7.24 2.86 9.71
N VAL A 77 -6.70 1.90 10.44
CA VAL A 77 -5.47 2.06 11.24
C VAL A 77 -4.33 1.34 10.54
N LEU A 78 -3.24 2.05 10.28
CA LEU A 78 -2.01 1.51 9.71
C LEU A 78 -0.94 1.42 10.80
N TYR A 79 -0.41 0.23 11.01
CA TYR A 79 0.65 0.04 11.99
C TYR A 79 2.00 0.56 11.48
N CYS A 80 2.64 1.39 12.32
CA CYS A 80 3.90 2.09 12.03
C CYS A 80 4.85 2.04 13.25
N GLY A 81 4.82 0.94 14.01
CA GLY A 81 5.65 0.76 15.22
C GLY A 81 7.15 0.63 14.92
N ALA A 82 7.97 0.74 15.96
CA ALA A 82 9.43 0.75 15.86
C ALA A 82 10.01 -0.60 15.43
N ALA A 83 9.25 -1.68 15.55
CA ALA A 83 9.64 -3.01 15.12
C ALA A 83 9.79 -3.15 13.60
N ILE A 84 9.26 -2.19 12.83
CA ILE A 84 9.35 -2.18 11.37
C ILE A 84 10.73 -1.64 10.97
N GLY A 85 11.66 -2.53 10.61
CA GLY A 85 13.07 -2.18 10.37
C GLY A 85 13.40 -1.41 9.08
N TYR A 86 12.39 -1.13 8.27
CA TYR A 86 12.44 -0.38 7.01
C TYR A 86 11.04 0.19 6.78
N PRO A 87 10.81 1.38 6.20
CA PRO A 87 9.48 2.01 6.12
C PRO A 87 8.48 1.27 5.19
N TYR A 88 8.20 -0.01 5.47
CA TYR A 88 7.26 -0.85 4.74
C TYR A 88 5.84 -0.29 4.82
N TYR A 89 5.48 0.36 5.93
CA TYR A 89 4.20 1.05 6.03
C TYR A 89 4.08 2.20 5.02
N ALA A 90 5.16 2.85 4.61
CA ALA A 90 5.09 3.94 3.63
C ALA A 90 4.64 3.44 2.24
N TYR A 91 4.89 2.17 1.90
CA TYR A 91 4.27 1.54 0.72
C TYR A 91 2.75 1.39 0.89
N TYR A 92 2.28 1.01 2.08
CA TYR A 92 0.85 1.02 2.38
C TYR A 92 0.27 2.43 2.39
N SER A 93 0.96 3.44 2.92
CA SER A 93 0.56 4.84 2.83
C SER A 93 0.37 5.26 1.37
N HIS A 94 1.34 4.95 0.51
CA HIS A 94 1.24 5.18 -0.93
C HIS A 94 0.07 4.41 -1.56
N CYS A 95 -0.13 3.13 -1.23
CA CYS A 95 -1.25 2.32 -1.71
C CYS A 95 -2.60 2.92 -1.30
N LEU A 96 -2.79 3.27 -0.02
CA LEU A 96 -4.04 3.77 0.54
C LEU A 96 -4.38 5.16 -0.02
N TRP A 97 -3.41 6.08 -0.06
CA TRP A 97 -3.64 7.38 -0.70
C TRP A 97 -3.85 7.25 -2.20
N SER A 98 -3.19 6.29 -2.84
CA SER A 98 -3.45 6.02 -4.25
C SER A 98 -4.86 5.50 -4.51
N LEU A 99 -5.48 4.88 -3.51
CA LEU A 99 -6.88 4.48 -3.50
C LEU A 99 -7.81 5.58 -2.96
N GLY A 100 -7.31 6.76 -2.57
CA GLY A 100 -8.12 7.81 -1.96
C GLY A 100 -8.63 7.49 -0.55
N LEU A 101 -8.05 6.49 0.10
CA LEU A 101 -8.46 6.02 1.41
C LEU A 101 -7.68 6.74 2.52
N PRO A 102 -8.38 7.44 3.44
CA PRO A 102 -7.74 7.99 4.63
C PRO A 102 -7.38 6.87 5.60
N TYR A 103 -6.35 7.10 6.40
CA TYR A 103 -5.93 6.19 7.47
C TYR A 103 -5.31 6.97 8.62
N ARG A 104 -5.19 6.31 9.78
CA ARG A 104 -4.45 6.81 10.94
C ARG A 104 -3.25 5.91 11.20
N ARG A 105 -2.07 6.49 11.40
CA ARG A 105 -0.93 5.74 11.90
C ARG A 105 -1.15 5.32 13.35
N ALA A 106 -0.63 4.16 13.70
CA ALA A 106 -0.58 3.69 15.08
C ALA A 106 0.79 3.06 15.40
N THR A 107 1.34 3.44 16.54
CA THR A 107 2.43 2.74 17.21
C THR A 107 1.88 1.61 18.09
N ALA A 108 2.77 0.82 18.67
CA ALA A 108 2.42 -0.17 19.68
C ALA A 108 1.67 0.47 20.87
N ALA A 109 2.14 1.64 21.33
CA ALA A 109 1.51 2.36 22.43
C ALA A 109 0.10 2.85 22.07
N ASP A 110 -0.11 3.34 20.84
CA ASP A 110 -1.45 3.76 20.39
C ASP A 110 -2.43 2.58 20.36
N ILE A 111 -1.97 1.40 19.94
CA ILE A 111 -2.78 0.17 19.91
C ILE A 111 -3.13 -0.27 21.34
N ALA A 112 -2.15 -0.36 22.23
CA ALA A 112 -2.38 -0.68 23.64
C ALA A 112 -3.28 0.37 24.33
N GLY A 113 -3.22 1.63 23.87
CA GLY A 113 -4.03 2.75 24.34
C GLY A 113 -5.45 2.84 23.74
N GLY A 114 -5.87 1.86 22.93
CA GLY A 114 -7.27 1.76 22.48
C GLY A 114 -7.60 2.43 21.15
N ILE A 115 -6.62 2.82 20.31
CA ILE A 115 -6.91 3.43 18.98
C ILE A 115 -7.81 2.55 18.10
N LEU A 116 -7.81 1.22 18.32
CA LEU A 116 -8.62 0.26 17.59
C LEU A 116 -10.11 0.27 17.97
N ASP A 117 -10.51 0.98 19.02
CA ASP A 117 -11.92 1.08 19.44
C ASP A 117 -12.75 1.89 18.44
N HIS A 118 -12.08 2.71 17.64
CA HIS A 118 -12.67 3.53 16.58
C HIS A 118 -12.23 3.11 15.18
N ALA A 119 -11.70 1.90 15.02
CA ALA A 119 -11.26 1.38 13.73
C ALA A 119 -12.28 0.39 13.14
N ASP A 120 -12.25 0.25 11.82
CA ASP A 120 -12.92 -0.83 11.09
C ASP A 120 -11.90 -1.84 10.55
N VAL A 121 -10.71 -1.36 10.18
CA VAL A 121 -9.62 -2.17 9.64
C VAL A 121 -8.30 -1.81 10.30
N LEU A 122 -7.53 -2.84 10.70
CA LEU A 122 -6.12 -2.73 11.04
C LEU A 122 -5.28 -3.29 9.90
N ILE A 123 -4.28 -2.53 9.44
CA ILE A 123 -3.31 -2.96 8.44
C ILE A 123 -1.95 -3.15 9.11
N LEU A 124 -1.39 -4.34 8.94
CA LEU A 124 -0.06 -4.74 9.44
C LEU A 124 0.91 -4.92 8.26
N PRO A 125 1.89 -4.03 8.09
CA PRO A 125 2.88 -4.15 7.02
C PRO A 125 3.86 -5.31 7.27
N GLY A 126 4.78 -5.53 6.34
CA GLY A 126 5.94 -6.38 6.58
C GLY A 126 7.00 -5.73 7.47
N GLY A 127 8.13 -6.42 7.63
CA GLY A 127 9.35 -5.83 8.19
C GLY A 127 9.51 -5.88 9.70
N PHE A 128 8.60 -6.52 10.44
CA PHE A 128 8.80 -6.80 11.86
C PHE A 128 9.08 -8.29 12.09
N ALA A 129 9.93 -8.59 13.09
CA ALA A 129 10.29 -9.97 13.39
C ALA A 129 9.10 -10.74 13.96
N THR A 130 9.06 -12.04 13.66
CA THR A 130 7.87 -12.87 13.80
C THR A 130 7.62 -13.37 15.23
N TRP A 131 7.82 -12.55 16.26
CA TRP A 131 7.79 -12.95 17.68
C TRP A 131 6.60 -12.42 18.49
N GLY A 132 5.61 -11.80 17.81
CA GLY A 132 4.49 -11.09 18.43
C GLY A 132 4.81 -9.60 18.59
N LEU A 133 3.79 -8.72 18.53
CA LEU A 133 4.02 -7.28 18.57
C LEU A 133 4.41 -6.81 19.97
N ASP A 134 3.80 -7.38 21.02
CA ASP A 134 4.14 -7.03 22.41
C ASP A 134 5.63 -7.16 22.67
N ARG A 135 6.17 -8.32 22.30
CA ARG A 135 7.55 -8.68 22.59
C ARG A 135 8.56 -7.85 21.81
N ILE A 136 8.27 -7.58 20.53
CA ILE A 136 9.23 -6.88 19.66
C ILE A 136 9.23 -5.38 19.88
N GLU A 137 8.09 -4.82 20.27
CA GLU A 137 7.97 -3.40 20.61
C GLU A 137 8.35 -3.14 22.08
N GLY A 138 8.40 -4.19 22.92
CA GLY A 138 8.57 -4.04 24.36
C GLY A 138 7.37 -3.38 25.03
N GLN A 139 6.18 -3.50 24.43
CA GLN A 139 4.94 -2.87 24.87
C GLN A 139 3.90 -3.94 25.18
N THR A 140 3.53 -4.12 26.43
CA THR A 140 2.49 -5.10 26.81
C THR A 140 1.10 -4.64 26.35
N GLY A 141 0.25 -5.58 25.93
CA GLY A 141 -1.18 -5.39 25.69
C GLY A 141 -1.57 -5.10 24.24
N VAL A 142 -0.59 -5.01 23.32
CA VAL A 142 -0.82 -4.80 21.88
C VAL A 142 -1.53 -6.02 21.27
N ASP A 143 -1.01 -7.21 21.54
CA ASP A 143 -1.54 -8.46 21.01
C ASP A 143 -2.98 -8.70 21.48
N ASP A 144 -3.27 -8.43 22.76
CA ASP A 144 -4.61 -8.56 23.33
C ASP A 144 -5.59 -7.51 22.80
N ALA A 145 -5.14 -6.26 22.63
CA ALA A 145 -5.96 -5.22 22.01
C ALA A 145 -6.34 -5.58 20.56
N ILE A 146 -5.41 -6.14 19.78
CA ILE A 146 -5.69 -6.59 18.41
C ILE A 146 -6.66 -7.78 18.41
N ARG A 147 -6.48 -8.77 19.30
CA ARG A 147 -7.43 -9.88 19.44
C ARG A 147 -8.83 -9.40 19.77
N ALA A 148 -8.95 -8.50 20.74
CA ALA A 148 -10.23 -7.92 21.13
C ALA A 148 -10.88 -7.14 19.98
N PHE A 149 -10.09 -6.43 19.18
CA PHE A 149 -10.55 -5.71 18.00
C PHE A 149 -11.13 -6.63 16.93
N LEU A 150 -10.44 -7.73 16.64
CA LEU A 150 -10.90 -8.68 15.64
C LEU A 150 -12.13 -9.45 16.13
N ALA A 151 -12.16 -9.85 17.41
CA ALA A 151 -13.28 -10.57 18.02
C ALA A 151 -14.58 -9.76 18.07
N ARG A 152 -14.51 -8.42 18.17
CA ARG A 152 -15.69 -7.53 18.10
C ARG A 152 -16.11 -7.16 16.67
N GLY A 153 -15.56 -7.83 15.66
CA GLY A 153 -15.92 -7.65 14.25
C GLY A 153 -15.00 -6.71 13.47
N GLY A 154 -13.89 -6.24 14.06
CA GLY A 154 -12.82 -5.59 13.31
C GLY A 154 -12.25 -6.48 12.21
N ALA A 155 -11.61 -5.87 11.22
CA ALA A 155 -10.96 -6.59 10.13
C ALA A 155 -9.45 -6.35 10.10
N GLY A 156 -8.67 -7.32 9.62
CA GLY A 156 -7.21 -7.22 9.50
C GLY A 156 -6.71 -7.49 8.09
N ILE A 157 -5.74 -6.69 7.62
CA ILE A 157 -4.98 -6.96 6.40
C ILE A 157 -3.50 -7.01 6.78
N GLY A 158 -2.79 -8.05 6.35
CA GLY A 158 -1.37 -8.20 6.67
C GLY A 158 -0.55 -8.64 5.48
N SER A 159 0.60 -8.01 5.24
CA SER A 159 1.61 -8.44 4.26
C SER A 159 2.85 -8.99 4.97
N CYS A 160 3.41 -10.10 4.47
CA CYS A 160 4.64 -10.72 4.98
C CYS A 160 4.62 -10.94 6.52
N GLY A 161 5.27 -10.08 7.29
CA GLY A 161 5.25 -10.10 8.77
C GLY A 161 3.85 -10.02 9.36
N GLY A 162 2.98 -9.17 8.80
CA GLY A 162 1.56 -9.11 9.17
C GLY A 162 0.81 -10.42 8.89
N ALA A 163 1.09 -11.07 7.76
CA ALA A 163 0.49 -12.37 7.43
C ALA A 163 0.98 -13.48 8.37
N TYR A 164 2.27 -13.50 8.70
CA TYR A 164 2.83 -14.37 9.74
C TYR A 164 2.11 -14.17 11.08
N TYR A 165 1.93 -12.93 11.50
CA TYR A 165 1.30 -12.61 12.78
C TYR A 165 -0.16 -13.10 12.87
N PHE A 166 -0.92 -13.09 11.77
CA PHE A 166 -2.27 -13.66 11.73
C PHE A 166 -2.31 -15.20 11.71
N SER A 167 -1.18 -15.86 11.46
CA SER A 167 -1.09 -17.31 11.26
C SER A 167 -1.01 -18.10 12.56
N GLN A 168 -1.05 -19.43 12.45
CA GLN A 168 -0.65 -20.33 13.53
C GLN A 168 0.84 -20.65 13.44
N GLY A 169 1.40 -21.19 14.54
CA GLY A 169 2.72 -21.82 14.51
C GLY A 169 3.76 -21.21 15.44
N ARG A 170 3.46 -20.08 16.09
CA ARG A 170 4.28 -19.53 17.18
C ARG A 170 3.42 -19.01 18.34
N PRO A 171 3.97 -18.98 19.56
CA PRO A 171 3.41 -18.20 20.65
C PRO A 171 3.21 -16.74 20.22
N HIS A 172 2.17 -16.09 20.75
CA HIS A 172 1.79 -14.69 20.50
C HIS A 172 1.21 -14.36 19.11
N TRP A 173 1.36 -15.23 18.10
CA TRP A 173 0.60 -15.09 16.86
C TRP A 173 -0.89 -15.33 17.09
N LEU A 174 -1.72 -14.71 16.25
CA LEU A 174 -3.16 -14.67 16.49
C LEU A 174 -3.85 -16.00 16.18
N GLY A 175 -3.34 -16.79 15.23
CA GLY A 175 -3.91 -18.08 14.85
C GLY A 175 -5.26 -18.01 14.12
N LEU A 176 -5.58 -16.85 13.55
CA LEU A 176 -6.83 -16.58 12.83
C LEU A 176 -6.84 -17.19 11.43
N LEU A 177 -5.68 -17.17 10.77
CA LEU A 177 -5.39 -18.04 9.64
C LEU A 177 -4.95 -19.37 10.24
N ASP A 178 -5.83 -20.38 10.23
CA ASP A 178 -5.57 -21.70 10.78
C ASP A 178 -4.66 -22.56 9.88
N ALA A 179 -3.61 -21.92 9.38
CA ALA A 179 -2.54 -22.51 8.63
C ALA A 179 -1.22 -22.17 9.32
N LYS A 180 -0.36 -23.16 9.45
CA LYS A 180 1.02 -22.97 9.90
C LYS A 180 1.90 -22.75 8.65
N PRO A 181 2.65 -21.64 8.56
CA PRO A 181 3.65 -21.47 7.52
C PRO A 181 4.69 -22.59 7.59
N ARG A 182 5.17 -23.04 6.43
CA ARG A 182 6.20 -24.07 6.31
C ARG A 182 7.48 -23.71 7.07
N TYR A 183 7.85 -22.43 7.01
CA TYR A 183 8.98 -21.87 7.75
C TYR A 183 8.48 -20.79 8.69
N THR A 184 8.78 -20.95 9.98
CA THR A 184 8.46 -19.95 11.00
C THR A 184 9.71 -19.32 11.59
N HIS A 185 10.82 -20.05 11.77
CA HIS A 185 12.10 -19.51 12.24
C HIS A 185 13.06 -19.26 11.10
N GLU A 186 13.11 -20.20 10.18
CA GLU A 186 13.92 -20.18 8.99
C GLU A 186 13.17 -19.49 7.84
N TYR A 187 12.35 -18.47 8.13
CA TYR A 187 11.51 -17.80 7.12
C TYR A 187 12.35 -17.18 5.99
N LEU A 188 13.60 -16.83 6.27
CA LEU A 188 14.57 -16.42 5.26
C LEU A 188 14.89 -17.51 4.21
N CYS A 189 14.58 -18.78 4.47
CA CYS A 189 14.81 -19.85 3.50
C CYS A 189 14.06 -19.64 2.18
N THR A 190 13.00 -18.83 2.14
CA THR A 190 12.20 -18.64 0.93
C THR A 190 12.71 -17.51 0.03
N GLY A 191 13.70 -16.72 0.44
CA GLY A 191 14.35 -15.72 -0.43
C GLY A 191 13.46 -14.53 -0.85
N ALA A 192 13.93 -13.76 -1.83
CA ALA A 192 13.24 -12.61 -2.41
C ALA A 192 13.22 -12.65 -3.95
N GLY A 193 12.10 -12.26 -4.55
CA GLY A 193 11.91 -12.30 -6.00
C GLY A 193 10.59 -11.72 -6.47
N LEU A 194 10.42 -11.59 -7.78
CA LEU A 194 9.14 -11.29 -8.42
C LEU A 194 8.47 -12.61 -8.78
N LEU A 195 7.24 -12.79 -8.34
CA LEU A 195 6.49 -14.05 -8.47
C LEU A 195 5.15 -13.82 -9.16
N ASN A 196 4.71 -14.81 -9.92
CA ASN A 196 3.32 -14.92 -10.32
C ASN A 196 2.51 -15.61 -9.23
N VAL A 197 1.39 -14.98 -8.86
CA VAL A 197 0.41 -15.52 -7.94
C VAL A 197 -0.92 -15.65 -8.67
N ARG A 198 -1.40 -16.88 -8.75
CA ARG A 198 -2.72 -17.21 -9.30
C ARG A 198 -3.78 -16.97 -8.24
N LEU A 199 -4.73 -16.08 -8.52
CA LEU A 199 -5.82 -15.71 -7.63
C LEU A 199 -6.96 -16.72 -7.76
N ALA A 200 -7.33 -17.34 -6.65
CA ALA A 200 -8.37 -18.36 -6.60
C ALA A 200 -9.73 -17.81 -6.13
N ASP A 201 -9.74 -16.80 -5.27
CA ASP A 201 -10.95 -16.22 -4.70
C ASP A 201 -11.54 -15.15 -5.64
N ALA A 202 -12.82 -15.30 -6.01
CA ALA A 202 -13.48 -14.40 -6.95
C ALA A 202 -13.65 -12.97 -6.42
N ALA A 203 -13.81 -12.77 -5.11
CA ALA A 203 -13.91 -11.45 -4.51
C ALA A 203 -12.54 -10.75 -4.51
N LEU A 204 -11.46 -11.48 -4.21
CA LEU A 204 -10.09 -10.94 -4.33
C LEU A 204 -9.69 -10.66 -5.78
N ARG A 205 -10.10 -11.51 -6.72
CA ARG A 205 -9.79 -11.40 -8.15
C ARG A 205 -10.70 -10.42 -8.90
N ARG A 206 -11.68 -9.81 -8.25
CA ARG A 206 -12.59 -8.86 -8.91
C ARG A 206 -11.81 -7.83 -9.72
N ASP A 207 -12.06 -7.80 -11.03
CA ASP A 207 -11.41 -6.90 -11.98
C ASP A 207 -9.89 -7.05 -12.13
N LEU A 208 -9.36 -8.19 -11.75
CA LEU A 208 -7.95 -8.53 -11.86
C LEU A 208 -7.76 -9.72 -12.81
N PRO A 209 -6.60 -9.82 -13.47
CA PRO A 209 -6.24 -11.02 -14.20
C PRO A 209 -6.20 -12.23 -13.26
N GLU A 210 -6.32 -13.43 -13.83
CA GLU A 210 -6.19 -14.68 -13.07
C GLU A 210 -4.87 -14.78 -12.32
N THR A 211 -3.80 -14.28 -12.93
CA THR A 211 -2.46 -14.28 -12.37
C THR A 211 -1.92 -12.86 -12.27
N MET A 212 -1.29 -12.57 -11.13
CA MET A 212 -0.65 -11.28 -10.87
C MET A 212 0.83 -11.43 -10.55
N GLU A 213 1.63 -10.51 -11.07
CA GLU A 213 3.02 -10.36 -10.67
C GLU A 213 3.11 -9.54 -9.39
N LEU A 214 3.69 -10.11 -8.34
CA LEU A 214 3.80 -9.48 -7.02
C LEU A 214 5.22 -9.59 -6.48
N ALA A 215 5.72 -8.50 -5.88
CA ALA A 215 6.99 -8.50 -5.17
C ALA A 215 6.90 -9.42 -3.95
N TYR A 216 7.93 -10.23 -3.72
CA TYR A 216 7.98 -11.20 -2.64
C TYR A 216 9.28 -11.06 -1.84
N TYR A 217 9.16 -10.96 -0.52
CA TYR A 217 10.27 -10.86 0.44
C TYR A 217 9.99 -11.73 1.66
N HIS A 218 10.49 -12.96 1.64
CA HIS A 218 10.47 -13.89 2.79
C HIS A 218 9.08 -14.14 3.42
N GLY A 219 8.01 -13.92 2.65
CA GLY A 219 6.66 -14.08 3.16
C GLY A 219 6.29 -15.54 3.45
N PRO A 220 5.24 -15.77 4.25
CA PRO A 220 4.82 -17.11 4.64
C PRO A 220 4.37 -17.98 3.46
N VAL A 221 4.96 -19.16 3.35
CA VAL A 221 4.51 -20.20 2.41
C VAL A 221 3.64 -21.19 3.17
N TYR A 222 2.37 -21.30 2.78
CA TYR A 222 1.40 -22.11 3.50
C TYR A 222 1.09 -23.42 2.76
N GLU A 223 0.83 -24.47 3.54
CA GLU A 223 -0.04 -25.54 3.08
C GLU A 223 -1.51 -25.04 3.14
N PRO A 224 -2.43 -25.62 2.34
CA PRO A 224 -3.84 -25.27 2.44
C PRO A 224 -4.37 -25.37 3.87
N GLY A 225 -5.11 -24.34 4.30
CA GLY A 225 -5.75 -24.31 5.62
C GLY A 225 -6.72 -25.48 5.80
N HIS A 226 -6.86 -25.95 7.04
CA HIS A 226 -7.60 -27.19 7.32
C HIS A 226 -9.06 -26.98 7.74
N ARG A 227 -9.45 -25.79 8.24
CA ARG A 227 -10.82 -25.54 8.72
C ARG A 227 -11.41 -24.19 8.33
N ARG A 228 -10.72 -23.08 8.62
CA ARG A 228 -11.29 -21.71 8.56
C ARG A 228 -10.66 -20.84 7.48
N ALA A 229 -9.38 -21.03 7.20
CA ALA A 229 -8.66 -20.25 6.23
C ALA A 229 -8.97 -20.74 4.81
N ARG A 230 -9.44 -19.81 3.98
CA ARG A 230 -9.70 -20.02 2.57
C ARG A 230 -8.50 -19.57 1.76
N THR A 231 -8.19 -20.30 0.70
CA THR A 231 -7.12 -19.95 -0.22
C THR A 231 -7.57 -18.79 -1.11
N GLY A 232 -6.93 -17.63 -0.95
CA GLY A 232 -7.11 -16.47 -1.81
C GLY A 232 -6.26 -16.55 -3.09
N GLY A 233 -5.11 -17.22 -3.02
CA GLY A 233 -4.21 -17.40 -4.15
C GLY A 233 -3.03 -18.31 -3.87
N THR A 234 -2.39 -18.80 -4.94
CA THR A 234 -1.28 -19.77 -4.90
C THR A 234 -0.09 -19.28 -5.71
N PHE A 235 1.12 -19.63 -5.29
CA PHE A 235 2.33 -19.36 -6.05
C PHE A 235 2.34 -20.19 -7.33
N GLU A 236 2.41 -19.52 -8.48
CA GLU A 236 2.34 -20.19 -9.79
C GLU A 236 3.70 -20.32 -10.45
N SER A 237 4.46 -19.23 -10.55
CA SER A 237 5.79 -19.26 -11.16
C SER A 237 6.73 -18.23 -10.58
N HIS A 238 8.03 -18.55 -10.63
CA HIS A 238 9.11 -17.60 -10.38
C HIS A 238 9.41 -16.81 -11.66
N ILE A 239 9.42 -15.47 -11.58
CA ILE A 239 9.75 -14.60 -12.72
C ILE A 239 11.23 -14.23 -12.68
N MET A 240 11.67 -13.64 -11.57
CA MET A 240 13.06 -13.26 -11.38
C MET A 240 13.43 -13.12 -9.91
N SER A 241 14.68 -13.42 -9.59
CA SER A 241 15.24 -13.22 -8.27
C SER A 241 15.60 -11.75 -8.07
N THR A 242 15.57 -11.27 -6.82
CA THR A 242 16.06 -9.93 -6.48
C THR A 242 17.00 -9.98 -5.30
N ARG A 243 17.93 -9.03 -5.26
CA ARG A 243 18.76 -8.73 -4.08
C ARG A 243 18.40 -7.38 -3.45
N LEU A 244 17.37 -6.69 -3.98
CA LEU A 244 17.00 -5.33 -3.55
C LEU A 244 16.68 -5.33 -2.07
N PHE A 245 17.40 -4.52 -1.29
CA PHE A 245 17.28 -4.32 0.15
C PHE A 245 17.66 -5.52 1.03
N ILE A 246 17.52 -6.75 0.55
CA ILE A 246 17.92 -7.96 1.26
C ILE A 246 18.68 -8.87 0.29
N ASP A 247 19.96 -9.14 0.58
CA ASP A 247 20.80 -10.02 -0.22
C ASP A 247 20.53 -11.50 0.08
N ASN A 248 19.34 -11.95 -0.31
CA ASN A 248 18.90 -13.34 -0.19
C ASN A 248 17.94 -13.68 -1.34
N PRO A 249 18.47 -13.79 -2.58
CA PRO A 249 17.65 -14.04 -3.75
C PRO A 249 16.94 -15.40 -3.69
N LEU A 250 15.70 -15.44 -4.19
CA LEU A 250 14.96 -16.67 -4.40
C LEU A 250 15.35 -17.29 -5.74
N GLU A 251 16.06 -18.41 -5.70
CA GLU A 251 16.43 -19.17 -6.89
C GLU A 251 15.24 -19.97 -7.45
N GLY A 252 15.19 -20.16 -8.77
CA GLY A 252 14.09 -20.87 -9.45
C GLY A 252 13.88 -22.31 -8.95
N GLU A 253 14.96 -23.08 -8.80
CA GLU A 253 14.88 -24.45 -8.28
C GLU A 253 14.33 -24.50 -6.83
N ARG A 254 14.70 -23.51 -6.02
CA ARG A 254 14.19 -23.36 -4.66
C ARG A 254 12.70 -23.04 -4.67
N PHE A 255 12.25 -22.14 -5.55
CA PHE A 255 10.83 -21.85 -5.74
C PHE A 255 10.06 -23.12 -6.10
N ASP A 256 10.54 -23.89 -7.09
CA ASP A 256 9.86 -25.11 -7.56
C ASP A 256 9.70 -26.14 -6.43
N ARG A 257 10.74 -26.31 -5.61
CA ARG A 257 10.73 -27.27 -4.51
C ARG A 257 9.85 -26.84 -3.33
N VAL A 258 9.81 -25.54 -3.04
CA VAL A 258 9.33 -25.03 -1.75
C VAL A 258 8.01 -24.29 -1.85
N MET A 259 7.76 -23.60 -2.97
CA MET A 259 6.69 -22.61 -3.10
C MET A 259 5.67 -22.95 -4.16
N ARG A 260 6.07 -23.54 -5.29
CA ARG A 260 5.17 -23.84 -6.41
C ARG A 260 3.91 -24.58 -5.94
N ASP A 261 2.77 -24.09 -6.41
CA ASP A 261 1.41 -24.56 -6.08
C ASP A 261 1.03 -24.49 -4.60
N ARG A 262 1.87 -23.89 -3.75
CA ARG A 262 1.55 -23.62 -2.34
C ARG A 262 0.78 -22.33 -2.21
N VAL A 263 0.14 -22.17 -1.06
CA VAL A 263 -0.75 -21.05 -0.80
C VAL A 263 0.07 -19.80 -0.47
N ALA A 264 -0.23 -18.72 -1.19
CA ALA A 264 0.40 -17.41 -1.09
C ALA A 264 -0.50 -16.36 -0.42
N ILE A 265 -1.81 -16.54 -0.50
CA ILE A 265 -2.79 -15.63 0.10
C ILE A 265 -3.83 -16.47 0.82
N LEU A 266 -4.08 -16.14 2.08
CA LEU A 266 -5.13 -16.75 2.89
C LEU A 266 -6.11 -15.68 3.37
N SER A 267 -7.38 -16.06 3.49
CA SER A 267 -8.41 -15.25 4.14
C SER A 267 -9.14 -16.07 5.19
N SER A 268 -9.62 -15.41 6.24
CA SER A 268 -10.49 -16.02 7.25
C SER A 268 -11.62 -15.05 7.55
N ASN A 269 -12.85 -15.56 7.65
CA ASN A 269 -14.04 -14.81 8.03
C ASN A 269 -14.71 -15.48 9.24
N ALA A 270 -13.89 -15.91 10.19
CA ALA A 270 -14.35 -16.63 11.36
C ALA A 270 -14.89 -15.66 12.43
N HIS A 271 -15.64 -16.19 13.41
CA HIS A 271 -16.21 -15.37 14.48
C HIS A 271 -15.15 -14.68 15.35
N GLU A 272 -13.95 -15.25 15.42
CA GLU A 272 -12.81 -14.68 16.16
C GLU A 272 -12.17 -13.49 15.44
N GLY A 273 -12.47 -13.30 14.15
CA GLY A 273 -11.88 -12.22 13.37
C GLY A 273 -11.92 -12.45 11.87
N ARG A 274 -11.96 -11.34 11.13
CA ARG A 274 -11.95 -11.31 9.67
C ARG A 274 -10.59 -10.81 9.21
N VAL A 275 -9.80 -11.63 8.53
CA VAL A 275 -8.44 -11.26 8.12
C VAL A 275 -8.09 -11.72 6.71
N VAL A 276 -7.21 -10.97 6.04
CA VAL A 276 -6.49 -11.40 4.83
C VAL A 276 -5.00 -11.30 5.08
N GLY A 277 -4.28 -12.40 4.85
CA GLY A 277 -2.83 -12.48 4.88
C GLY A 277 -2.27 -12.64 3.48
N PHE A 278 -1.49 -11.66 3.04
CA PHE A 278 -0.69 -11.72 1.83
C PHE A 278 0.72 -12.18 2.18
N SER A 279 1.14 -13.30 1.62
CA SER A 279 2.56 -13.64 1.61
C SER A 279 3.40 -12.65 0.78
N PRO A 280 3.02 -12.29 -0.46
CA PRO A 280 3.74 -11.25 -1.21
C PRO A 280 3.33 -9.85 -0.72
N HIS A 281 3.89 -8.82 -1.34
CA HIS A 281 3.68 -7.41 -0.99
C HIS A 281 2.88 -6.66 -2.07
N PRO A 282 1.54 -6.78 -2.08
CA PRO A 282 0.71 -6.02 -3.02
C PRO A 282 0.81 -4.50 -2.82
N GLU A 283 1.22 -4.03 -1.65
CA GLU A 283 1.37 -2.60 -1.33
C GLU A 283 2.58 -1.93 -1.99
N MET A 284 3.59 -2.70 -2.44
CA MET A 284 4.83 -2.14 -2.98
C MET A 284 4.68 -1.58 -4.40
N GLY A 285 3.63 -1.99 -5.11
CA GLY A 285 3.22 -1.43 -6.38
C GLY A 285 4.19 -1.65 -7.55
N GLU A 286 3.92 -0.95 -8.66
CA GLU A 286 4.68 -1.12 -9.91
C GLU A 286 6.11 -0.57 -9.83
N PHE A 287 6.37 0.47 -9.03
CA PHE A 287 7.69 1.09 -9.04
C PHE A 287 8.77 0.19 -8.43
N LEU A 288 8.43 -0.65 -7.44
CA LEU A 288 9.36 -1.67 -6.97
C LEU A 288 9.52 -2.80 -7.99
N ARG A 289 8.44 -3.24 -8.64
CA ARG A 289 8.52 -4.24 -9.73
C ARG A 289 9.42 -3.76 -10.87
N LYS A 290 9.27 -2.49 -11.27
CA LYS A 290 10.14 -1.80 -12.23
C LYS A 290 11.61 -1.84 -11.79
N ALA A 291 11.89 -1.62 -10.51
CA ALA A 291 13.25 -1.68 -9.98
C ALA A 291 13.81 -3.11 -9.95
N MET A 292 12.99 -4.12 -9.63
CA MET A 292 13.41 -5.54 -9.73
C MET A 292 13.73 -5.90 -11.18
N ALA A 293 12.91 -5.47 -12.12
CA ALA A 293 13.18 -5.64 -13.54
C ALA A 293 14.43 -4.88 -13.99
N LEU A 294 14.66 -3.68 -13.46
CA LEU A 294 15.88 -2.90 -13.72
C LEU A 294 17.14 -3.63 -13.22
N ASP A 295 17.13 -4.12 -11.97
CA ASP A 295 18.26 -4.80 -11.32
C ASP A 295 18.57 -6.16 -11.94
N GLY A 296 17.52 -6.93 -12.31
CA GLY A 296 17.65 -8.26 -12.87
C GLY A 296 17.67 -8.29 -14.39
N TYR A 297 16.52 -8.04 -15.02
CA TYR A 297 16.31 -8.22 -16.45
C TYR A 297 17.07 -7.18 -17.29
N VAL A 298 16.86 -5.89 -17.01
CA VAL A 298 17.44 -4.80 -17.81
C VAL A 298 18.95 -4.82 -17.73
N ARG A 299 19.52 -4.85 -16.51
CA ARG A 299 20.96 -4.95 -16.32
C ARG A 299 21.59 -6.11 -17.13
N LYS A 300 20.92 -7.27 -17.18
CA LYS A 300 21.41 -8.45 -17.90
C LYS A 300 21.29 -8.32 -19.43
N TYR A 301 20.18 -7.78 -19.92
CA TYR A 301 19.85 -7.81 -21.35
C TYR A 301 20.08 -6.48 -22.08
N LEU A 302 20.36 -5.39 -21.37
CA LEU A 302 20.65 -4.09 -21.96
C LEU A 302 21.81 -4.14 -22.98
N PRO A 303 22.96 -4.81 -22.71
CA PRO A 303 24.04 -4.92 -23.69
C PRO A 303 23.68 -5.72 -24.95
N ILE A 304 22.64 -6.56 -24.87
CA ILE A 304 22.24 -7.49 -25.94
C ILE A 304 21.10 -6.90 -26.78
N ARG A 305 20.10 -6.33 -26.12
CA ARG A 305 18.84 -5.86 -26.72
C ARG A 305 18.84 -4.35 -26.97
N GLY A 306 19.83 -3.63 -26.44
CA GLY A 306 19.97 -2.20 -26.58
C GLY A 306 19.00 -1.39 -25.72
N ARG A 307 19.33 -0.10 -25.58
CA ARG A 307 18.63 0.84 -24.69
C ARG A 307 17.16 1.03 -25.02
N LYS A 308 16.83 1.27 -26.29
CA LYS A 308 15.45 1.53 -26.71
C LYS A 308 14.48 0.43 -26.27
N THR A 309 14.86 -0.84 -26.45
CA THR A 309 14.07 -2.00 -26.01
C THR A 309 13.86 -2.02 -24.50
N MET A 310 14.89 -1.67 -23.73
CA MET A 310 14.80 -1.63 -22.26
C MET A 310 13.94 -0.46 -21.77
N GLU A 311 14.04 0.71 -22.39
CA GLU A 311 13.14 1.83 -22.10
C GLU A 311 11.68 1.49 -22.40
N GLU A 312 11.41 0.86 -23.55
CA GLU A 312 10.06 0.38 -23.90
C GLU A 312 9.55 -0.65 -22.89
N THR A 313 10.41 -1.57 -22.44
CA THR A 313 10.07 -2.54 -21.37
C THR A 313 9.69 -1.83 -20.07
N LEU A 314 10.49 -0.85 -19.63
CA LEU A 314 10.25 -0.14 -18.38
C LEU A 314 9.03 0.80 -18.42
N ARG A 315 8.58 1.21 -19.62
CA ARG A 315 7.38 2.04 -19.80
C ARG A 315 6.08 1.29 -19.49
N PHE A 316 6.08 -0.04 -19.48
CA PHE A 316 4.89 -0.84 -19.14
C PHE A 316 4.53 -0.81 -17.65
N TYR A 317 5.46 -0.42 -16.79
CA TYR A 317 5.20 -0.29 -15.35
C TYR A 317 4.45 1.02 -15.07
N ALA A 318 3.13 0.91 -14.90
CA ALA A 318 2.23 2.03 -14.63
C ALA A 318 2.41 2.54 -13.19
N ARG A 319 3.11 3.68 -13.03
CA ARG A 319 3.49 4.19 -11.70
C ARG A 319 2.31 4.55 -10.81
N GLU A 320 1.25 5.10 -11.40
CA GLU A 320 0.10 5.65 -10.67
C GLU A 320 -1.13 4.74 -10.69
N ASP A 321 -1.11 3.69 -11.51
CA ASP A 321 -2.24 2.79 -11.71
C ASP A 321 -1.80 1.33 -11.53
N CYS A 322 -1.65 0.94 -10.27
CA CYS A 322 -1.11 -0.36 -9.93
C CYS A 322 -2.22 -1.37 -9.62
N LEU A 323 -2.25 -2.45 -10.40
CA LEU A 323 -3.20 -3.55 -10.20
C LEU A 323 -3.07 -4.19 -8.82
N SER A 324 -1.87 -4.21 -8.22
CA SER A 324 -1.70 -4.76 -6.87
C SER A 324 -2.35 -3.91 -5.78
N PHE A 325 -2.59 -2.61 -6.00
CA PHE A 325 -3.38 -1.79 -5.08
C PHE A 325 -4.85 -2.16 -5.13
N ARG A 326 -5.37 -2.52 -6.30
CA ARG A 326 -6.73 -3.07 -6.44
C ARG A 326 -6.89 -4.37 -5.65
N LEU A 327 -5.85 -5.21 -5.58
CA LEU A 327 -5.88 -6.41 -4.73
C LEU A 327 -6.04 -6.07 -3.24
N VAL A 328 -5.40 -4.99 -2.75
CA VAL A 328 -5.60 -4.48 -1.37
C VAL A 328 -7.01 -3.94 -1.18
N LEU A 329 -7.55 -3.18 -2.13
CA LEU A 329 -8.93 -2.70 -2.10
C LEU A 329 -9.95 -3.84 -2.08
N ASN A 330 -9.76 -4.85 -2.93
CA ASN A 330 -10.62 -6.03 -2.99
C ASN A 330 -10.59 -6.81 -1.67
N ALA A 331 -9.43 -6.91 -1.00
CA ALA A 331 -9.36 -7.49 0.33
C ALA A 331 -10.17 -6.68 1.35
N ALA A 332 -10.08 -5.35 1.35
CA ALA A 332 -10.89 -4.50 2.23
C ALA A 332 -12.39 -4.67 1.95
N LEU A 333 -12.81 -4.72 0.68
CA LEU A 333 -14.20 -4.97 0.29
C LEU A 333 -14.70 -6.36 0.70
N MET A 334 -13.88 -7.40 0.50
CA MET A 334 -14.18 -8.78 0.89
C MET A 334 -14.33 -8.91 2.41
N LEU A 335 -13.54 -8.15 3.17
CA LEU A 335 -13.63 -8.09 4.63
C LEU A 335 -14.79 -7.23 5.15
N GLY A 336 -15.62 -6.68 4.25
CA GLY A 336 -16.75 -5.82 4.64
C GLY A 336 -16.31 -4.53 5.32
N ALA A 337 -15.12 -4.02 5.00
CA ALA A 337 -14.60 -2.78 5.57
C ALA A 337 -15.47 -1.57 5.22
N PHE A 338 -16.11 -1.62 4.06
CA PHE A 338 -16.98 -0.56 3.54
C PHE A 338 -18.45 -0.73 3.93
N ASP A 339 -18.83 -1.81 4.62
CA ASP A 339 -20.23 -2.07 4.95
C ASP A 339 -20.77 -1.02 5.91
N VAL A 340 -22.04 -0.65 5.80
CA VAL A 340 -22.67 0.31 6.71
C VAL A 340 -22.99 -0.35 8.06
N ARG A 341 -22.35 0.14 9.14
CA ARG A 341 -22.55 -0.33 10.53
C ARG A 341 -23.52 0.59 11.27
N GLY A 342 -24.51 0.01 11.95
CA GLY A 342 -25.72 0.68 12.46
C GLY A 342 -25.62 1.57 13.70
N ASP A 343 -24.45 2.09 14.07
CA ASP A 343 -24.28 2.92 15.29
C ASP A 343 -23.38 4.15 15.08
N ARG A 344 -23.50 4.76 13.89
CA ARG A 344 -22.57 5.80 13.42
C ARG A 344 -23.03 7.19 13.81
N GLY A 345 -22.57 7.68 14.96
CA GLY A 345 -22.32 9.11 15.08
C GLY A 345 -21.35 9.54 13.98
N ALA A 346 -21.65 10.62 13.26
CA ALA A 346 -20.73 11.21 12.29
C ALA A 346 -19.46 11.66 13.04
N VAL A 347 -18.43 10.82 13.03
CA VAL A 347 -17.17 11.14 13.69
C VAL A 347 -16.37 12.01 12.73
N ASP A 348 -16.20 13.26 13.11
CA ASP A 348 -15.27 14.20 12.48
C ASP A 348 -13.84 13.67 12.64
N LEU A 349 -13.31 13.05 11.58
CA LEU A 349 -11.94 12.55 11.52
C LEU A 349 -10.89 13.65 11.78
N GLY A 350 -11.23 14.93 11.51
CA GLY A 350 -10.38 16.08 11.79
C GLY A 350 -10.24 16.34 13.29
N ARG A 351 -11.34 16.19 14.05
CA ARG A 351 -11.36 16.44 15.50
C ARG A 351 -10.64 15.36 16.31
N GLN A 352 -10.67 14.10 15.88
CA GLN A 352 -9.95 13.01 16.56
C GLN A 352 -8.43 13.01 16.32
N HIS A 353 -7.94 13.59 15.22
CA HIS A 353 -6.48 13.74 15.03
C HIS A 353 -5.85 14.68 16.07
N GLN A 354 -6.58 15.72 16.49
CA GLN A 354 -6.16 16.61 17.58
C GLN A 354 -6.15 15.90 18.95
N GLU A 355 -7.13 15.02 19.21
CA GLU A 355 -7.17 14.22 20.45
C GLU A 355 -6.05 13.15 20.48
N SER A 356 -5.70 12.54 19.34
CA SER A 356 -4.57 11.62 19.24
C SER A 356 -3.21 12.31 19.42
N ALA A 357 -3.08 13.59 19.04
CA ALA A 357 -1.88 14.38 19.32
C ALA A 357 -1.76 14.66 20.84
N ALA A 358 -2.87 14.88 21.53
CA ALA A 358 -2.91 15.06 22.98
C ALA A 358 -2.55 13.77 23.75
N LEU A 359 -3.00 12.60 23.30
CA LEU A 359 -2.67 11.30 23.91
C LEU A 359 -1.19 10.89 23.78
N ARG A 360 -0.46 11.38 22.76
CA ARG A 360 0.99 11.14 22.58
C ARG A 360 1.88 11.86 23.61
N SER A 361 1.33 12.78 24.40
CA SER A 361 2.07 13.53 25.44
C SER A 361 2.41 12.71 26.70
N GLY A 362 1.98 11.45 26.78
CA GLY A 362 2.30 10.54 27.88
C GLY A 362 3.69 9.88 27.81
N GLY A 363 4.47 10.09 26.75
CA GLY A 363 5.86 9.63 26.61
C GLY A 363 6.86 10.73 26.94
N THR A 364 7.93 10.40 27.68
CA THR A 364 8.90 11.33 28.32
C THR A 364 9.79 12.16 27.39
N ALA A 365 9.52 12.23 26.09
CA ALA A 365 10.20 13.13 25.17
C ALA A 365 9.24 14.27 24.80
N ALA A 366 9.60 15.51 25.15
CA ALA A 366 8.86 16.68 24.70
C ALA A 366 8.72 16.61 23.16
N PRO A 367 7.50 16.76 22.60
CA PRO A 367 7.34 16.76 21.16
C PRO A 367 8.20 17.88 20.58
N ALA A 368 9.01 17.54 19.57
CA ALA A 368 9.72 18.56 18.81
C ALA A 368 8.71 19.63 18.35
N PRO A 369 9.08 20.93 18.37
CA PRO A 369 8.18 21.98 17.93
C PRO A 369 7.64 21.63 16.54
N ALA A 370 6.32 21.69 16.38
CA ALA A 370 5.68 21.34 15.12
C ALA A 370 6.20 22.28 14.02
N CYS A 371 7.07 21.76 13.15
CA CYS A 371 7.49 22.47 11.94
C CYS A 371 6.28 22.71 11.05
N SER A 372 6.23 23.88 10.42
CA SER A 372 5.21 24.16 9.40
C SER A 372 5.31 23.16 8.22
N PRO A 373 4.22 22.87 7.51
CA PRO A 373 4.26 22.02 6.31
C PRO A 373 5.32 22.46 5.29
N ASP A 374 5.47 23.77 5.11
CA ASP A 374 6.49 24.36 4.22
C ASP A 374 7.93 24.07 4.69
N GLU A 375 8.19 24.09 5.99
CA GLU A 375 9.51 23.73 6.53
C GLU A 375 9.81 22.24 6.32
N ASN A 376 8.81 21.38 6.52
CA ASN A 376 8.95 19.94 6.28
C ASN A 376 9.22 19.66 4.79
N LEU A 377 8.48 20.31 3.88
CA LEU A 377 8.72 20.18 2.44
C LEU A 377 10.10 20.70 2.01
N ARG A 378 10.59 21.81 2.59
CA ARG A 378 11.96 22.29 2.33
C ARG A 378 13.02 21.30 2.83
N ARG A 379 12.83 20.74 4.04
CA ARG A 379 13.74 19.70 4.58
C ARG A 379 13.73 18.45 3.69
N ALA A 380 12.55 18.08 3.20
CA ALA A 380 12.36 16.99 2.25
C ALA A 380 13.11 17.22 0.94
N GLU A 381 12.93 18.39 0.34
CA GLU A 381 13.60 18.79 -0.89
C GLU A 381 15.12 18.76 -0.74
N GLN A 382 15.66 19.33 0.34
CA GLN A 382 17.10 19.32 0.60
C GLN A 382 17.64 17.89 0.72
N SER A 383 16.97 17.04 1.50
CA SER A 383 17.41 15.66 1.72
C SER A 383 17.31 14.82 0.45
N TRP A 384 16.23 15.02 -0.33
CA TRP A 384 16.04 14.39 -1.63
C TRP A 384 17.16 14.77 -2.60
N HIS A 385 17.53 16.05 -2.69
CA HIS A 385 18.63 16.52 -3.55
C HIS A 385 19.99 15.94 -3.15
N VAL A 386 20.29 15.87 -1.85
CA VAL A 386 21.53 15.24 -1.37
C VAL A 386 21.59 13.78 -1.82
N ALA A 387 20.50 13.03 -1.65
CA ALA A 387 20.44 11.63 -2.05
C ALA A 387 20.47 11.45 -3.58
N ALA A 388 19.82 12.34 -4.35
CA ALA A 388 19.85 12.34 -5.81
C ALA A 388 21.27 12.60 -6.35
N ASN A 389 21.99 13.57 -5.78
CA ASN A 389 23.40 13.81 -6.13
C ASN A 389 24.30 12.63 -5.77
N ALA A 390 24.06 12.00 -4.61
CA ALA A 390 24.78 10.81 -4.21
C ALA A 390 24.50 9.62 -5.15
N LEU A 391 23.27 9.47 -5.66
CA LEU A 391 22.97 8.49 -6.70
C LEU A 391 23.71 8.83 -8.00
N ALA A 392 23.66 10.09 -8.47
CA ALA A 392 24.33 10.51 -9.69
C ALA A 392 25.83 10.14 -9.67
N GLY A 393 26.55 10.44 -8.59
CA GLY A 393 27.96 10.05 -8.47
C GLY A 393 28.20 8.54 -8.35
N ARG A 394 27.20 7.74 -7.97
CA ARG A 394 27.30 6.27 -8.00
C ARG A 394 27.11 5.70 -9.40
N LEU A 395 26.30 6.35 -10.24
CA LEU A 395 26.08 5.93 -11.62
C LEU A 395 27.38 5.95 -12.44
N ASP A 396 28.39 6.72 -12.04
CA ASP A 396 29.73 6.69 -12.64
C ASP A 396 30.42 5.33 -12.52
N ASN A 397 30.00 4.49 -11.56
CA ASN A 397 30.53 3.14 -11.36
C ASN A 397 29.68 2.04 -12.04
N GLU A 398 28.58 2.42 -12.70
CA GLU A 398 27.73 1.48 -13.43
C GLU A 398 28.21 1.32 -14.88
N GLU A 399 27.76 0.27 -15.55
CA GLU A 399 28.00 0.09 -16.98
C GLU A 399 27.42 1.31 -17.76
N PRO A 400 28.12 1.88 -18.76
CA PRO A 400 27.73 3.14 -19.39
C PRO A 400 26.28 3.20 -19.88
N ALA A 401 25.76 2.17 -20.55
CA ALA A 401 24.39 2.18 -21.03
C ALA A 401 23.37 2.13 -19.87
N LEU A 402 23.66 1.37 -18.81
CA LEU A 402 22.83 1.32 -17.61
C LEU A 402 22.88 2.64 -16.84
N SER A 403 24.06 3.23 -16.71
CA SER A 403 24.29 4.55 -16.10
C SER A 403 23.46 5.62 -16.81
N GLU A 404 23.50 5.65 -18.15
CA GLU A 404 22.74 6.59 -18.97
C GLU A 404 21.22 6.39 -18.82
N LEU A 405 20.75 5.14 -18.82
CA LEU A 405 19.34 4.81 -18.61
C LEU A 405 18.85 5.27 -17.23
N MET A 406 19.59 4.93 -16.18
CA MET A 406 19.26 5.31 -14.79
C MET A 406 19.37 6.81 -14.57
N GLY A 407 20.34 7.48 -15.21
CA GLY A 407 20.48 8.93 -15.20
C GLY A 407 19.26 9.61 -15.81
N GLY A 408 18.75 9.10 -16.94
CA GLY A 408 17.49 9.55 -17.53
C GLY A 408 16.28 9.37 -16.60
N MET A 409 16.20 8.23 -15.92
CA MET A 409 15.13 7.98 -14.92
C MET A 409 15.22 8.94 -13.73
N LEU A 410 16.43 9.19 -13.21
CA LEU A 410 16.66 10.13 -12.12
C LEU A 410 16.30 11.56 -12.54
N HIS A 411 16.64 11.96 -13.77
CA HIS A 411 16.27 13.28 -14.30
C HIS A 411 14.75 13.46 -14.38
N THR A 412 14.04 12.50 -14.97
CA THR A 412 12.56 12.52 -14.99
C THR A 412 11.97 12.58 -13.58
N LEU A 413 12.57 11.86 -12.63
CA LEU A 413 12.11 11.86 -11.25
C LEU A 413 12.35 13.21 -10.55
N ALA A 414 13.46 13.89 -10.86
CA ALA A 414 13.76 15.23 -10.36
C ALA A 414 12.79 16.28 -10.91
N ASP A 415 12.46 16.21 -12.19
CA ASP A 415 11.48 17.10 -12.81
C ASP A 415 10.10 16.93 -12.16
N GLU A 416 9.66 15.67 -12.01
CA GLU A 416 8.39 15.34 -11.36
C GLU A 416 8.35 15.80 -9.90
N TRP A 417 9.43 15.58 -9.14
CA TRP A 417 9.57 16.07 -7.77
C TRP A 417 9.40 17.59 -7.68
N LYS A 418 10.07 18.34 -8.57
CA LYS A 418 9.97 19.79 -8.64
C LYS A 418 8.57 20.26 -9.00
N GLU A 419 7.93 19.63 -9.99
CA GLU A 419 6.55 19.94 -10.37
C GLU A 419 5.58 19.73 -9.21
N LEU A 420 5.72 18.63 -8.48
CA LEU A 420 4.86 18.30 -7.34
C LEU A 420 5.05 19.27 -6.17
N LEU A 421 6.27 19.69 -5.86
CA LEU A 421 6.52 20.71 -4.81
C LEU A 421 5.93 22.08 -5.13
N LEU A 422 5.69 22.36 -6.42
CA LEU A 422 5.05 23.58 -6.90
C LEU A 422 3.53 23.44 -7.07
N ALA A 423 2.96 22.25 -6.83
CA ALA A 423 1.54 22.02 -6.98
C ALA A 423 0.73 22.87 -5.98
N PRO A 424 -0.16 23.76 -6.45
CA PRO A 424 -0.97 24.60 -5.56
C PRO A 424 -1.88 23.77 -4.64
N GLU A 425 -2.26 22.56 -5.07
CA GLU A 425 -3.08 21.63 -4.29
C GLU A 425 -2.49 21.27 -2.92
N LEU A 426 -1.15 21.36 -2.74
CA LEU A 426 -0.50 21.10 -1.45
C LEU A 426 -0.59 22.29 -0.48
N ARG A 427 -0.69 23.51 -1.00
CA ARG A 427 -0.68 24.74 -0.19
C ARG A 427 -2.08 25.25 0.10
N ASP A 428 -2.98 25.06 -0.86
CA ASP A 428 -4.37 25.50 -0.80
C ASP A 428 -5.30 24.37 -0.33
N GLY A 429 -4.75 23.27 0.19
CA GLY A 429 -5.50 22.10 0.60
C GLY A 429 -6.23 22.31 1.92
N ASP A 430 -7.55 22.07 1.93
CA ASP A 430 -8.40 22.13 3.13
C ASP A 430 -8.19 20.91 4.08
N ASP A 431 -7.44 19.88 3.67
CA ASP A 431 -7.28 18.62 4.43
C ASP A 431 -6.01 18.66 5.30
N GLU A 432 -6.10 19.33 6.46
CA GLU A 432 -5.01 19.43 7.44
C GLU A 432 -4.47 18.05 7.89
N ALA A 433 -5.36 17.05 7.97
CA ALA A 433 -5.00 15.70 8.37
C ALA A 433 -4.11 15.02 7.33
N LEU A 434 -4.46 15.12 6.05
CA LEU A 434 -3.62 14.63 4.95
C LEU A 434 -2.25 15.31 4.95
N SER A 435 -2.20 16.63 5.12
CA SER A 435 -0.94 17.39 5.14
C SER A 435 -0.04 17.02 6.31
N ALA A 436 -0.61 16.87 7.52
CA ALA A 436 0.13 16.44 8.69
C ALA A 436 0.68 15.01 8.52
N GLU A 437 -0.14 14.10 8.02
CA GLU A 437 0.24 12.70 7.80
C GLU A 437 1.29 12.58 6.67
N LEU A 438 1.17 13.38 5.61
CA LEU A 438 2.19 13.50 4.56
C LEU A 438 3.53 13.91 5.14
N CYS A 439 3.59 14.92 5.99
CA CYS A 439 4.85 15.35 6.61
C CYS A 439 5.52 14.20 7.37
N LEU A 440 4.76 13.47 8.19
CA LEU A 440 5.30 12.36 8.99
C LEU A 440 5.82 11.21 8.11
N VAL A 441 5.05 10.76 7.13
CA VAL A 441 5.46 9.65 6.25
C VAL A 441 6.62 10.06 5.35
N MET A 442 6.66 11.32 4.92
CA MET A 442 7.78 11.86 4.15
C MET A 442 9.05 11.88 4.96
N ASP A 443 9.03 12.38 6.20
CA ASP A 443 10.20 12.38 7.08
C ASP A 443 10.78 10.97 7.25
N ASP A 444 9.93 9.96 7.42
CA ASP A 444 10.37 8.58 7.54
C ASP A 444 10.95 8.02 6.22
N ALA A 445 10.34 8.35 5.08
CA ALA A 445 10.86 7.97 3.76
C ALA A 445 12.21 8.64 3.47
N ILE A 446 12.40 9.88 3.93
CA ILE A 446 13.64 10.63 3.81
C ILE A 446 14.72 10.08 4.74
N LEU A 447 14.36 9.73 5.97
CA LEU A 447 15.29 9.11 6.90
C LEU A 447 15.87 7.82 6.32
N ALA A 448 15.07 7.05 5.57
CA ALA A 448 15.54 5.87 4.87
C ALA A 448 16.61 6.15 3.79
N LEU A 449 16.69 7.37 3.24
CA LEU A 449 17.75 7.81 2.32
C LEU A 449 19.10 8.01 3.03
N GLN A 450 19.09 8.30 4.34
CA GLN A 450 20.30 8.61 5.13
C GLN A 450 21.06 7.36 5.62
N GLY A 451 20.58 6.16 5.26
CA GLY A 451 21.14 4.89 5.72
C GLY A 451 22.48 4.50 5.09
N ALA A 452 22.92 3.27 5.38
CA ALA A 452 24.14 2.68 4.85
C ALA A 452 24.22 2.74 3.31
N PRO A 453 25.42 2.72 2.72
CA PRO A 453 25.61 2.68 1.27
C PRO A 453 24.75 1.60 0.62
N ARG A 454 23.97 1.99 -0.40
CA ARG A 454 23.07 1.09 -1.14
C ARG A 454 23.49 0.99 -2.60
N ARG A 455 22.97 -0.01 -3.30
CA ARG A 455 23.12 -0.13 -4.76
C ARG A 455 22.36 1.00 -5.46
N ALA A 456 22.79 1.38 -6.65
CA ALA A 456 22.19 2.49 -7.39
C ALA A 456 20.68 2.31 -7.60
N VAL A 457 20.24 1.08 -7.93
CA VAL A 457 18.81 0.76 -8.13
C VAL A 457 18.00 0.90 -6.83
N GLU A 458 18.58 0.53 -5.69
CA GLU A 458 17.93 0.67 -4.38
C GLU A 458 17.77 2.15 -4.01
N MET A 459 18.79 2.97 -4.27
CA MET A 459 18.69 4.42 -4.09
C MET A 459 17.61 5.02 -4.99
N LEU A 460 17.49 4.57 -6.24
CA LEU A 460 16.44 5.05 -7.15
C LEU A 460 15.04 4.73 -6.60
N VAL A 461 14.82 3.53 -6.05
CA VAL A 461 13.54 3.17 -5.40
C VAL A 461 13.23 4.07 -4.21
N LEU A 462 14.23 4.34 -3.37
CA LEU A 462 14.06 5.19 -2.19
C LEU A 462 13.80 6.64 -2.55
N LEU A 463 14.41 7.14 -3.64
CA LEU A 463 14.13 8.47 -4.17
C LEU A 463 12.74 8.56 -4.79
N GLU A 464 12.24 7.46 -5.36
CA GLU A 464 10.93 7.43 -6.01
C GLU A 464 9.77 7.38 -5.01
N LEU A 465 9.91 6.67 -3.88
CA LEU A 465 8.83 6.56 -2.89
C LEU A 465 8.29 7.93 -2.38
N PRO A 466 9.13 8.89 -1.95
CA PRO A 466 8.69 10.25 -1.58
C PRO A 466 7.92 10.96 -2.70
N VAL A 467 8.37 10.82 -3.96
CA VAL A 467 7.69 11.41 -5.12
C VAL A 467 6.30 10.81 -5.29
N ARG A 468 6.17 9.49 -5.12
CA ARG A 468 4.89 8.78 -5.24
C ARG A 468 3.90 9.14 -4.12
N LEU A 469 4.38 9.31 -2.89
CA LEU A 469 3.58 9.78 -1.76
C LEU A 469 3.03 11.19 -2.04
N LEU A 470 3.89 12.10 -2.51
CA LEU A 470 3.52 13.47 -2.85
C LEU A 470 2.51 13.51 -4.02
N ALA A 471 2.74 12.73 -5.06
CA ALA A 471 1.82 12.60 -6.21
C ALA A 471 0.43 12.11 -5.78
N ALA A 472 0.38 11.10 -4.90
CA ALA A 472 -0.89 10.59 -4.37
C ALA A 472 -1.64 11.65 -3.55
N ALA A 473 -0.92 12.42 -2.71
CA ALA A 473 -1.51 13.50 -1.92
C ALA A 473 -2.05 14.64 -2.81
N VAL A 474 -1.27 15.10 -3.81
CA VAL A 474 -1.70 16.10 -4.81
C VAL A 474 -2.97 15.62 -5.53
N ARG A 475 -3.01 14.36 -5.95
CA ARG A 475 -4.19 13.79 -6.60
C ARG A 475 -5.43 13.79 -5.70
N ILE A 476 -5.29 13.44 -4.42
CA ILE A 476 -6.38 13.52 -3.45
C ILE A 476 -6.89 14.95 -3.35
N ALA A 477 -6.00 15.92 -3.12
CA ALA A 477 -6.36 17.32 -2.98
C ALA A 477 -7.04 17.89 -4.25
N ARG A 478 -6.57 17.46 -5.43
CA ARG A 478 -7.22 17.80 -6.71
C ARG A 478 -8.64 17.26 -6.80
N PHE A 479 -8.86 15.99 -6.47
CA PHE A 479 -10.21 15.42 -6.51
C PHE A 479 -11.13 16.06 -5.47
N ASP A 480 -10.62 16.34 -4.29
CA ASP A 480 -11.35 17.07 -3.25
C ASP A 480 -11.82 18.45 -3.74
N ARG A 481 -10.95 19.18 -4.44
CA ARG A 481 -11.30 20.46 -5.08
C ARG A 481 -12.37 20.27 -6.15
N VAL A 482 -12.19 19.32 -7.06
CA VAL A 482 -13.16 19.03 -8.13
C VAL A 482 -14.53 18.67 -7.57
N ILE A 483 -14.57 17.90 -6.48
CA ILE A 483 -15.82 17.55 -5.78
C ILE A 483 -16.45 18.81 -5.19
N LYS A 484 -15.68 19.63 -4.47
CA LYS A 484 -16.14 20.92 -3.89
C LYS A 484 -16.68 21.90 -4.95
N GLU A 485 -16.11 21.91 -6.15
CA GLU A 485 -16.55 22.77 -7.26
C GLU A 485 -17.75 22.20 -8.02
N SER A 486 -17.94 20.87 -7.98
CA SER A 486 -19.03 20.18 -8.69
C SER A 486 -20.32 20.02 -7.87
N MET A 487 -20.23 20.31 -6.56
CA MET A 487 -21.25 20.12 -5.53
C MET A 487 -21.61 21.45 -4.91
#